data_AF-A2EEZ2-F1
#
_entry.id   AF-A2EEZ2-F1
#
_cell.length_a   1.000
_cell.length_b   1.000
_cell.length_c   1.000
_cell.angle_alpha   90.00
_cell.angle_beta   90.00
_cell.angle_gamma   90.00
#
_symmetry.space_group_name_H-M   'P 1'
#
loop_
_entity.id
_entity.type
_entity.pdbx_description
1 polymer ?
#
loop_
_entity_poly.entity_id
_entity_poly.type
_entity_poly.pdbx_seq_one_letter_code
_entity_poly.pdbx_strand_id
1 'polypeptide(L)'
;MFKGGYGGGGSAFSFYDTNLSYGSGSGGGQTAVKFLSNDLWHRVIVAGAGGGSDNYYYIDAYNTNDDGSGGSGGGFTAQGYWENGIYNSARLANSTFGFTFGSGESAQKDKSKNPQGVQSGIGYSDRPGAGSGWFGGFAGLNGNGGSGGGSSWALSKNAIIPQGNITATDSFYNINDSRPYSFSLDNGYLFSDVKTYPGIWEGNGRLIITILDSIIYPSCVSINRSHFSYFLLFILFFETQS
;
A
#
# COMPACT_ATOMS: atom_id res chain seq x y z
N MET A 1 -16.29 -1.09 -17.22
CA MET A 1 -15.45 -0.50 -16.15
C MET A 1 -14.05 -0.37 -16.66
N PHE A 2 -13.31 0.65 -16.22
CA PHE A 2 -11.90 0.79 -16.53
C PHE A 2 -11.09 0.09 -15.45
N LYS A 3 -10.23 -0.85 -15.86
CA LYS A 3 -9.48 -1.67 -14.91
C LYS A 3 -8.61 -0.77 -14.03
N GLY A 4 -8.63 -1.07 -12.74
CA GLY A 4 -7.83 -0.34 -11.75
C GLY A 4 -6.34 -0.45 -11.99
N GLY A 5 -5.59 0.38 -11.24
CA GLY A 5 -4.14 0.39 -11.25
C GLY A 5 -3.53 -0.98 -10.90
N TYR A 6 -2.25 -1.11 -11.21
CA TYR A 6 -1.50 -2.36 -11.02
C TYR A 6 -1.61 -2.90 -9.59
N GLY A 7 -1.58 -4.23 -9.48
CA GLY A 7 -1.46 -4.91 -8.18
C GLY A 7 -2.77 -5.16 -7.44
N GLY A 8 -3.93 -4.77 -7.97
CA GLY A 8 -5.23 -5.16 -7.40
C GLY A 8 -6.02 -4.03 -6.72
N GLY A 9 -5.77 -2.77 -7.08
CA GLY A 9 -6.68 -1.69 -6.69
C GLY A 9 -8.01 -1.75 -7.44
N GLY A 10 -8.93 -0.90 -7.01
CA GLY A 10 -10.29 -0.83 -7.51
C GLY A 10 -10.36 -0.28 -8.92
N SER A 11 -11.29 -0.79 -9.71
CA SER A 11 -11.59 -0.29 -11.06
C SER A 11 -12.42 0.99 -10.99
N ALA A 12 -12.19 1.91 -11.93
CA ALA A 12 -13.05 3.08 -12.11
C ALA A 12 -14.36 2.69 -12.81
N PHE A 13 -15.39 3.49 -12.57
CA PHE A 13 -16.67 3.31 -13.22
C PHE A 13 -16.57 3.74 -14.70
N SER A 14 -17.38 3.15 -15.59
CA SER A 14 -17.35 3.46 -17.03
C SER A 14 -18.73 3.81 -17.58
N PHE A 15 -19.55 4.47 -16.77
CA PHE A 15 -20.87 4.94 -17.19
C PHE A 15 -20.77 6.37 -17.68
N TYR A 16 -21.65 6.75 -18.61
CA TYR A 16 -21.77 8.10 -19.14
C TYR A 16 -23.15 8.64 -18.75
N ASP A 17 -23.22 9.87 -18.24
CA ASP A 17 -24.50 10.49 -17.87
C ASP A 17 -25.40 10.67 -19.11
N THR A 18 -24.76 11.02 -20.23
CA THR A 18 -25.38 11.08 -21.56
C THR A 18 -24.39 10.63 -22.62
N ASN A 19 -24.84 10.39 -23.86
CA ASN A 19 -23.94 10.07 -24.99
C ASN A 19 -22.92 11.19 -25.32
N LEU A 20 -22.99 12.33 -24.64
CA LEU A 20 -22.08 13.48 -24.81
C LEU A 20 -21.26 13.77 -23.54
N SER A 21 -21.52 13.06 -22.43
CA SER A 21 -20.88 13.29 -21.13
C SER A 21 -20.22 11.99 -20.65
N TYR A 22 -18.98 11.80 -21.07
CA TYR A 22 -18.14 10.69 -20.67
C TYR A 22 -17.38 11.08 -19.40
N GLY A 23 -17.49 10.26 -18.37
CA GLY A 23 -16.69 10.48 -17.18
C GLY A 23 -15.28 9.92 -17.32
N SER A 24 -14.31 10.60 -16.71
CA SER A 24 -12.94 10.18 -16.56
C SER A 24 -12.64 9.94 -15.09
N GLY A 25 -12.50 8.66 -14.73
CA GLY A 25 -12.05 8.23 -13.41
C GLY A 25 -10.89 7.26 -13.54
N SER A 26 -9.98 7.29 -12.57
CA SER A 26 -8.89 6.34 -12.44
C SER A 26 -9.17 5.34 -11.33
N GLY A 27 -8.60 4.14 -11.45
CA GLY A 27 -8.62 3.17 -10.37
C GLY A 27 -7.31 3.19 -9.60
N GLY A 28 -7.39 3.01 -8.29
CA GLY A 28 -6.23 2.95 -7.42
C GLY A 28 -5.30 1.78 -7.75
N GLY A 29 -4.06 1.86 -7.27
CA GLY A 29 -3.04 0.84 -7.49
C GLY A 29 -2.33 0.46 -6.20
N GLN A 30 -1.51 -0.59 -6.25
CA GLN A 30 -0.60 -0.91 -5.16
C GLN A 30 0.76 -1.42 -5.66
N THR A 31 1.74 -1.33 -4.76
CA THR A 31 3.03 -1.99 -4.87
C THR A 31 3.22 -2.89 -3.65
N ALA A 32 3.72 -4.10 -3.88
CA ALA A 32 3.99 -5.05 -2.81
C ALA A 32 5.28 -5.84 -3.06
N VAL A 33 6.02 -6.11 -1.99
CA VAL A 33 7.12 -7.09 -1.97
C VAL A 33 6.56 -8.39 -1.39
N LYS A 34 6.93 -9.52 -2.00
CA LYS A 34 6.45 -10.85 -1.62
C LYS A 34 7.59 -11.84 -1.59
N PHE A 35 7.58 -12.77 -0.62
CA PHE A 35 8.59 -13.83 -0.49
C PHE A 35 7.96 -15.21 -0.61
N LEU A 36 8.73 -16.23 -1.01
CA LEU A 36 8.30 -17.64 -1.14
C LEU A 36 7.24 -17.91 -2.23
N SER A 37 6.20 -17.08 -2.35
CA SER A 37 5.11 -17.21 -3.33
C SER A 37 4.60 -15.84 -3.79
N ASN A 38 4.17 -15.74 -5.05
CA ASN A 38 3.58 -14.53 -5.61
C ASN A 38 2.04 -14.49 -5.40
N ASP A 39 1.59 -14.49 -4.15
CA ASP A 39 0.17 -14.46 -3.81
C ASP A 39 -0.18 -13.30 -2.84
N LEU A 40 -1.38 -13.33 -2.25
CA LEU A 40 -1.79 -12.35 -1.25
C LEU A 40 -1.06 -12.59 0.07
N TRP A 41 -1.04 -13.83 0.53
CA TRP A 41 -0.63 -14.30 1.86
C TRP A 41 0.86 -14.14 2.16
N HIS A 42 1.66 -13.93 1.13
CA HIS A 42 3.10 -13.81 1.26
C HIS A 42 3.66 -12.39 1.04
N ARG A 43 2.79 -11.37 1.09
CA ARG A 43 3.23 -9.97 1.04
C ARG A 43 3.95 -9.59 2.31
N VAL A 44 5.16 -9.05 2.21
CA VAL A 44 5.99 -8.64 3.35
C VAL A 44 6.12 -7.13 3.47
N ILE A 45 5.88 -6.39 2.38
CA ILE A 45 5.70 -4.93 2.39
C ILE A 45 4.61 -4.58 1.38
N VAL A 46 3.72 -3.66 1.73
CA VAL A 46 2.62 -3.22 0.87
C VAL A 46 2.39 -1.72 1.04
N ALA A 47 2.06 -1.04 -0.06
CA ALA A 47 1.50 0.31 -0.07
C ALA A 47 0.63 0.49 -1.32
N GLY A 48 -0.44 1.27 -1.26
CA GLY A 48 -1.19 1.58 -2.48
C GLY A 48 -2.05 2.83 -2.39
N ALA A 49 -2.11 3.54 -3.51
CA ALA A 49 -2.75 4.84 -3.63
C ALA A 49 -4.14 4.72 -4.27
N GLY A 50 -5.04 5.60 -3.86
CA GLY A 50 -6.36 5.79 -4.43
C GLY A 50 -6.33 6.38 -5.83
N GLY A 51 -7.40 6.16 -6.58
CA GLY A 51 -7.66 6.86 -7.84
C GLY A 51 -8.31 8.22 -7.60
N GLY A 52 -8.17 9.09 -8.60
CA GLY A 52 -8.92 10.34 -8.70
C GLY A 52 -9.83 10.39 -9.94
N SER A 53 -10.70 11.40 -9.97
CA SER A 53 -11.56 11.74 -11.10
C SER A 53 -11.16 13.07 -11.74
N ASP A 54 -11.76 13.36 -12.88
CA ASP A 54 -11.60 14.58 -13.66
C ASP A 54 -11.84 15.86 -12.84
N ASN A 55 -11.21 16.94 -13.31
CA ASN A 55 -11.51 18.33 -13.03
C ASN A 55 -11.82 19.00 -14.38
N TYR A 56 -13.06 18.90 -14.86
CA TYR A 56 -13.45 19.41 -16.18
C TYR A 56 -13.49 20.96 -16.20
N TYR A 57 -13.65 21.60 -15.04
CA TYR A 57 -13.76 23.05 -14.96
C TYR A 57 -12.39 23.73 -15.03
N TYR A 58 -12.09 24.33 -16.19
CA TYR A 58 -10.85 25.11 -16.48
C TYR A 58 -10.51 26.22 -15.45
N ILE A 59 -11.46 26.62 -14.60
CA ILE A 59 -11.31 27.68 -13.60
C ILE A 59 -11.12 27.12 -12.17
N ASP A 60 -11.21 25.81 -12.00
CA ASP A 60 -11.12 25.18 -10.69
C ASP A 60 -9.66 25.02 -10.24
N ALA A 61 -9.36 25.63 -9.10
CA ALA A 61 -8.06 25.63 -8.46
C ALA A 61 -7.93 24.43 -7.50
N TYR A 62 -6.75 24.25 -6.91
CA TYR A 62 -6.59 23.30 -5.80
C TYR A 62 -7.64 23.57 -4.71
N ASN A 63 -8.26 22.51 -4.18
CA ASN A 63 -9.23 22.56 -3.09
C ASN A 63 -10.56 23.28 -3.41
N THR A 64 -11.05 23.17 -4.65
CA THR A 64 -12.36 23.71 -5.07
C THR A 64 -13.35 22.59 -5.44
N ASN A 65 -14.49 22.95 -6.04
CA ASN A 65 -15.63 22.05 -6.25
C ASN A 65 -15.32 20.80 -7.11
N ASP A 66 -14.29 20.85 -7.94
CA ASP A 66 -13.87 19.77 -8.84
C ASP A 66 -12.46 19.25 -8.47
N ASP A 67 -12.19 19.09 -7.17
CA ASP A 67 -10.96 18.48 -6.65
C ASP A 67 -11.17 16.98 -6.35
N GLY A 68 -11.19 16.19 -7.43
CA GLY A 68 -11.38 14.73 -7.43
C GLY A 68 -10.13 13.93 -7.03
N SER A 69 -9.27 14.45 -6.14
CA SER A 69 -7.97 13.84 -5.88
C SER A 69 -7.99 12.66 -4.91
N GLY A 70 -7.30 11.59 -5.31
CA GLY A 70 -7.20 10.34 -4.58
C GLY A 70 -6.25 10.41 -3.38
N GLY A 71 -6.56 9.62 -2.35
CA GLY A 71 -5.74 9.46 -1.16
C GLY A 71 -4.46 8.70 -1.45
N SER A 72 -3.33 9.17 -0.93
CA SER A 72 -2.09 8.43 -1.03
C SER A 72 -2.09 7.18 -0.15
N GLY A 73 -1.39 6.16 -0.63
CA GLY A 73 -0.92 5.06 0.20
C GLY A 73 0.37 5.46 0.89
N GLY A 74 0.45 5.25 2.20
CA GLY A 74 1.63 5.56 3.00
C GLY A 74 1.25 5.84 4.44
N GLY A 75 2.14 5.57 5.39
CA GLY A 75 1.77 5.46 6.80
C GLY A 75 1.05 4.14 7.11
N PHE A 76 1.02 3.74 8.39
CA PHE A 76 0.23 2.59 8.84
C PHE A 76 -1.29 2.82 8.78
N THR A 77 -1.70 4.06 8.46
CA THR A 77 -3.07 4.47 8.15
C THR A 77 -3.03 5.25 6.84
N ALA A 78 -3.86 4.84 5.88
CA ALA A 78 -3.95 5.48 4.58
C ALA A 78 -4.64 6.85 4.67
N GLN A 79 -4.40 7.69 3.67
CA GLN A 79 -5.12 8.94 3.54
C GLN A 79 -6.49 8.75 2.92
N GLY A 80 -7.40 9.64 3.30
CA GLY A 80 -8.71 9.82 2.70
C GLY A 80 -8.58 10.52 1.35
N TYR A 81 -9.69 11.04 0.84
CA TYR A 81 -9.73 11.67 -0.48
C TYR A 81 -10.38 13.04 -0.40
N TRP A 82 -10.22 13.83 -1.45
CA TRP A 82 -10.91 15.11 -1.58
C TRP A 82 -12.19 14.95 -2.36
N GLU A 83 -13.19 15.71 -1.96
CA GLU A 83 -14.52 15.74 -2.57
C GLU A 83 -15.02 17.18 -2.47
N ASN A 84 -15.20 17.84 -3.62
CA ASN A 84 -15.61 19.26 -3.69
C ASN A 84 -14.78 20.19 -2.77
N GLY A 85 -13.46 20.01 -2.72
CA GLY A 85 -12.57 20.84 -1.91
C GLY A 85 -12.67 20.58 -0.40
N ILE A 86 -13.24 19.44 -0.02
CA ILE A 86 -13.33 19.01 1.38
C ILE A 86 -12.64 17.65 1.51
N TYR A 87 -11.65 17.58 2.40
CA TYR A 87 -10.97 16.33 2.71
C TYR A 87 -11.87 15.41 3.53
N ASN A 88 -12.11 14.20 3.01
CA ASN A 88 -12.91 13.17 3.65
C ASN A 88 -12.01 12.13 4.33
N SER A 89 -11.90 12.22 5.66
CA SER A 89 -11.12 11.30 6.49
C SER A 89 -11.96 10.29 7.26
N ALA A 90 -13.25 10.17 6.96
CA ALA A 90 -14.15 9.32 7.76
C ALA A 90 -13.92 7.82 7.56
N ARG A 91 -13.23 7.43 6.47
CA ARG A 91 -13.10 6.04 6.01
C ARG A 91 -11.67 5.73 5.59
N LEU A 92 -10.77 5.70 6.57
CA LEU A 92 -9.35 5.41 6.34
C LEU A 92 -9.06 3.92 6.52
N ALA A 93 -8.33 3.33 5.57
CA ALA A 93 -7.79 1.99 5.73
C ALA A 93 -6.58 2.00 6.68
N ASN A 94 -6.40 0.95 7.47
CA ASN A 94 -5.26 0.77 8.38
C ASN A 94 -4.78 -0.69 8.41
N SER A 95 -3.95 -1.05 9.39
CA SER A 95 -3.38 -2.40 9.51
C SER A 95 -4.40 -3.50 9.85
N THR A 96 -5.62 -3.16 10.22
CA THR A 96 -6.67 -4.11 10.66
C THR A 96 -8.00 -3.91 9.95
N PHE A 97 -8.14 -2.83 9.17
CA PHE A 97 -9.42 -2.39 8.69
C PHE A 97 -9.32 -1.73 7.32
N GLY A 98 -10.33 -1.94 6.48
CA GLY A 98 -10.48 -1.37 5.15
C GLY A 98 -11.20 -2.34 4.22
N PHE A 99 -11.00 -2.12 2.93
CA PHE A 99 -11.31 -3.12 1.91
C PHE A 99 -10.27 -4.26 1.99
N THR A 100 -10.72 -5.47 1.73
CA THR A 100 -10.07 -6.67 2.26
C THR A 100 -8.64 -6.90 1.73
N PHE A 101 -7.89 -7.73 2.46
CA PHE A 101 -6.47 -8.03 2.26
C PHE A 101 -6.00 -8.02 0.79
N GLY A 102 -5.40 -6.90 0.40
CA GLY A 102 -4.77 -6.77 -0.89
C GLY A 102 -5.65 -6.44 -2.09
N SER A 103 -6.89 -6.00 -1.87
CA SER A 103 -7.72 -5.36 -2.89
C SER A 103 -8.22 -3.99 -2.43
N GLY A 104 -8.39 -3.06 -3.38
CA GLY A 104 -9.10 -1.80 -3.16
C GLY A 104 -10.52 -1.88 -3.71
N GLU A 105 -11.44 -1.07 -3.19
CA GLU A 105 -12.82 -1.05 -3.66
C GLU A 105 -12.93 -0.50 -5.09
N SER A 106 -13.58 -1.25 -5.99
CA SER A 106 -13.99 -0.74 -7.29
C SER A 106 -15.19 0.21 -7.17
N ALA A 107 -15.22 1.28 -7.97
CA ALA A 107 -16.34 2.20 -8.01
C ALA A 107 -17.66 1.46 -8.32
N GLN A 108 -18.75 1.90 -7.67
CA GLN A 108 -20.09 1.33 -7.80
C GLN A 108 -21.12 2.41 -8.11
N LYS A 109 -22.27 2.01 -8.68
CA LYS A 109 -23.33 2.94 -9.09
C LYS A 109 -24.07 3.58 -7.91
N ASP A 110 -24.40 2.80 -6.89
CA ASP A 110 -25.33 3.29 -5.85
C ASP A 110 -24.66 3.39 -4.49
N LYS A 111 -23.88 2.37 -4.11
CA LYS A 111 -23.21 2.30 -2.81
C LYS A 111 -22.10 1.26 -2.80
N SER A 112 -21.25 1.36 -1.79
CA SER A 112 -20.29 0.33 -1.42
C SER A 112 -21.00 -0.95 -0.98
N LYS A 113 -20.41 -2.09 -1.35
CA LYS A 113 -20.84 -3.40 -0.85
C LYS A 113 -20.25 -3.71 0.53
N ASN A 114 -19.13 -3.09 0.88
CA ASN A 114 -18.62 -3.10 2.24
C ASN A 114 -19.47 -2.13 3.09
N PRO A 115 -20.08 -2.57 4.22
CA PRO A 115 -20.93 -1.73 5.06
C PRO A 115 -20.24 -0.47 5.61
N GLN A 116 -18.91 -0.47 5.68
CA GLN A 116 -18.12 0.65 6.19
C GLN A 116 -17.63 1.60 5.08
N GLY A 117 -17.85 1.24 3.80
CA GLY A 117 -17.60 2.12 2.67
C GLY A 117 -18.67 3.20 2.50
N VAL A 118 -18.60 3.95 1.40
CA VAL A 118 -19.58 5.00 1.09
C VAL A 118 -20.95 4.38 0.77
N GLN A 119 -21.98 4.75 1.53
CA GLN A 119 -23.30 4.11 1.43
C GLN A 119 -24.30 4.86 0.51
N SER A 120 -23.88 5.98 -0.09
CA SER A 120 -24.67 6.74 -1.06
C SER A 120 -23.73 7.36 -2.07
N GLY A 121 -23.85 6.96 -3.33
CA GLY A 121 -23.10 7.54 -4.44
C GLY A 121 -23.74 8.81 -4.98
N ILE A 122 -22.92 9.78 -5.36
CA ILE A 122 -23.32 11.10 -5.90
C ILE A 122 -22.58 11.34 -7.23
N GLY A 123 -23.17 12.06 -8.18
CA GLY A 123 -22.57 12.27 -9.51
C GLY A 123 -22.55 11.00 -10.37
N TYR A 124 -22.70 11.07 -11.69
CA TYR A 124 -22.97 9.88 -12.50
C TYR A 124 -21.73 9.13 -12.98
N SER A 125 -20.85 9.78 -13.74
CA SER A 125 -19.88 9.11 -14.61
C SER A 125 -18.45 9.03 -14.06
N ASP A 126 -18.03 10.03 -13.28
CA ASP A 126 -16.64 10.32 -12.93
C ASP A 126 -16.18 9.68 -11.62
N ARG A 127 -16.41 8.37 -11.44
CA ARG A 127 -16.18 7.73 -10.13
C ARG A 127 -14.88 6.91 -10.08
N PRO A 128 -13.93 7.26 -9.21
CA PRO A 128 -12.68 6.52 -9.09
C PRO A 128 -12.81 5.27 -8.22
N GLY A 129 -11.94 4.30 -8.50
CA GLY A 129 -11.74 3.13 -7.67
C GLY A 129 -10.62 3.35 -6.65
N ALA A 130 -10.71 2.73 -5.49
CA ALA A 130 -9.80 2.93 -4.37
C ALA A 130 -8.47 2.18 -4.48
N GLY A 131 -7.51 2.58 -3.66
CA GLY A 131 -6.19 1.95 -3.57
C GLY A 131 -6.26 0.60 -2.89
N SER A 132 -5.43 -0.34 -3.34
CA SER A 132 -5.20 -1.59 -2.60
C SER A 132 -4.11 -1.36 -1.54
N GLY A 133 -3.97 -2.27 -0.58
CA GLY A 133 -3.02 -2.11 0.52
C GLY A 133 -2.84 -3.42 1.30
N TRP A 134 -2.34 -3.31 2.53
CA TRP A 134 -2.57 -4.40 3.48
C TRP A 134 -4.07 -4.55 3.69
N PHE A 135 -4.77 -3.47 4.02
CA PHE A 135 -6.18 -3.31 3.70
C PHE A 135 -6.32 -2.18 2.67
N GLY A 136 -7.14 -2.36 1.65
CA GLY A 136 -7.42 -1.33 0.66
C GLY A 136 -8.32 -0.22 1.18
N GLY A 137 -8.32 0.89 0.47
CA GLY A 137 -9.21 2.03 0.70
C GLY A 137 -10.62 1.80 0.19
N PHE A 138 -11.47 2.80 0.43
CA PHE A 138 -12.86 2.84 -0.04
C PHE A 138 -13.00 3.76 -1.24
N ALA A 139 -13.90 3.39 -2.15
CA ALA A 139 -14.22 4.25 -3.28
C ALA A 139 -15.00 5.47 -2.76
N GLY A 140 -14.73 6.66 -3.30
CA GLY A 140 -15.44 7.87 -2.89
C GLY A 140 -16.88 7.90 -3.37
N LEU A 141 -17.16 7.22 -4.50
CA LEU A 141 -18.48 7.16 -5.14
C LEU A 141 -19.10 8.54 -5.41
N ASN A 142 -18.26 9.58 -5.55
CA ASN A 142 -18.64 10.90 -6.01
C ASN A 142 -18.04 11.14 -7.41
N GLY A 143 -18.76 11.81 -8.31
CA GLY A 143 -18.23 12.23 -9.61
C GLY A 143 -17.09 13.25 -9.52
N ASN A 144 -17.16 14.16 -8.55
CA ASN A 144 -16.16 15.22 -8.36
C ASN A 144 -15.18 14.87 -7.22
N GLY A 145 -15.10 13.60 -6.85
CA GLY A 145 -14.38 13.16 -5.66
C GLY A 145 -13.40 12.04 -5.96
N GLY A 146 -12.29 12.06 -5.23
CA GLY A 146 -11.29 11.01 -5.27
C GLY A 146 -11.73 9.72 -4.56
N SER A 147 -10.75 8.86 -4.29
CA SER A 147 -10.95 7.63 -3.50
C SER A 147 -9.81 7.40 -2.53
N GLY A 148 -10.09 6.66 -1.44
CA GLY A 148 -9.09 6.43 -0.39
C GLY A 148 -7.92 5.56 -0.85
N GLY A 149 -6.74 5.81 -0.29
CA GLY A 149 -5.59 4.93 -0.43
C GLY A 149 -5.76 3.63 0.38
N GLY A 150 -4.99 2.61 0.03
CA GLY A 150 -4.82 1.43 0.87
C GLY A 150 -3.73 1.63 1.92
N SER A 151 -3.87 0.96 3.05
CA SER A 151 -2.94 1.06 4.16
C SER A 151 -1.57 0.51 3.79
N SER A 152 -0.52 1.21 4.22
CA SER A 152 0.82 0.66 4.13
C SER A 152 1.09 -0.25 5.32
N TRP A 153 1.95 -1.24 5.07
CA TRP A 153 2.30 -2.23 6.05
C TRP A 153 3.64 -2.86 5.70
N ALA A 154 4.39 -3.27 6.71
CA ALA A 154 5.60 -4.06 6.56
C ALA A 154 5.69 -5.09 7.69
N LEU A 155 6.16 -6.28 7.36
CA LEU A 155 6.42 -7.35 8.31
C LEU A 155 7.57 -6.94 9.23
N SER A 156 7.23 -6.45 10.41
CA SER A 156 8.16 -5.89 11.40
C SER A 156 7.78 -6.41 12.78
N LYS A 157 8.67 -6.26 13.76
CA LYS A 157 8.44 -6.78 15.13
C LYS A 157 7.17 -6.23 15.80
N ASN A 158 6.74 -5.04 15.40
CA ASN A 158 5.53 -4.36 15.88
C ASN A 158 4.37 -4.41 14.87
N ALA A 159 4.48 -5.20 13.79
CA ALA A 159 3.41 -5.34 12.82
C ALA A 159 2.19 -6.01 13.45
N ILE A 160 1.02 -5.41 13.22
CA ILE A 160 -0.24 -6.04 13.59
C ILE A 160 -0.57 -7.05 12.49
N ILE A 161 -0.53 -8.34 12.84
CA ILE A 161 -0.95 -9.45 11.99
C ILE A 161 -2.31 -9.94 12.52
N PRO A 162 -3.38 -9.88 11.72
CA PRO A 162 -4.67 -10.46 12.09
C PRO A 162 -4.52 -11.94 12.45
N GLN A 163 -5.14 -12.34 13.56
CA GLN A 163 -5.08 -13.71 14.04
C GLN A 163 -6.12 -14.59 13.35
N GLY A 164 -5.78 -15.87 13.16
CA GLY A 164 -6.67 -16.85 12.52
C GLY A 164 -6.81 -16.64 11.01
N ASN A 165 -7.95 -17.04 10.46
CA ASN A 165 -8.22 -16.89 9.04
C ASN A 165 -8.59 -15.44 8.71
N ILE A 166 -7.90 -14.86 7.73
CA ILE A 166 -8.30 -13.61 7.11
C ILE A 166 -9.14 -13.99 5.91
N THR A 167 -10.40 -13.57 5.86
CA THR A 167 -11.18 -13.67 4.63
C THR A 167 -10.65 -12.63 3.65
N ALA A 168 -10.34 -13.02 2.42
CA ALA A 168 -9.94 -12.15 1.31
C ALA A 168 -11.11 -11.94 0.36
N THR A 169 -11.37 -10.69 -0.03
CA THR A 169 -12.37 -10.35 -1.06
C THR A 169 -11.70 -9.72 -2.28
N ASP A 170 -12.33 -9.88 -3.44
CA ASP A 170 -11.99 -9.09 -4.63
C ASP A 170 -12.46 -7.64 -4.51
N SER A 171 -12.09 -6.80 -5.48
CA SER A 171 -12.46 -5.37 -5.57
C SER A 171 -13.98 -5.09 -5.62
N PHE A 172 -14.81 -6.11 -5.79
CA PHE A 172 -16.28 -6.03 -5.79
C PHE A 172 -16.90 -6.66 -4.55
N TYR A 173 -16.06 -6.91 -3.53
CA TYR A 173 -16.42 -7.45 -2.23
C TYR A 173 -16.95 -8.90 -2.28
N ASN A 174 -16.64 -9.63 -3.35
CA ASN A 174 -16.93 -11.05 -3.42
C ASN A 174 -15.83 -11.82 -2.68
N ILE A 175 -16.21 -12.82 -1.88
CA ILE A 175 -15.25 -13.68 -1.18
C ILE A 175 -14.44 -14.47 -2.21
N ASN A 176 -13.13 -14.41 -2.08
CA ASN A 176 -12.18 -15.10 -2.96
C ASN A 176 -11.54 -16.30 -2.23
N ASP A 177 -11.03 -16.08 -1.02
CA ASP A 177 -10.26 -17.08 -0.27
C ASP A 177 -10.32 -16.75 1.24
N SER A 178 -9.96 -17.70 2.10
CA SER A 178 -9.88 -17.49 3.55
C SER A 178 -8.85 -18.42 4.18
N ARG A 179 -7.75 -17.85 4.69
CA ARG A 179 -6.69 -18.62 5.36
C ARG A 179 -5.84 -17.72 6.27
N PRO A 180 -4.97 -18.29 7.11
CA PRO A 180 -4.01 -17.50 7.88
C PRO A 180 -2.98 -16.82 6.99
N TYR A 181 -2.45 -15.69 7.46
CA TYR A 181 -1.28 -15.06 6.85
C TYR A 181 -0.04 -15.98 6.96
N SER A 182 0.82 -15.99 5.94
CA SER A 182 1.89 -17.00 5.81
C SER A 182 3.07 -16.80 6.75
N PHE A 183 3.23 -15.60 7.32
CA PHE A 183 4.35 -15.28 8.21
C PHE A 183 3.90 -15.02 9.64
N SER A 184 4.73 -15.42 10.60
CA SER A 184 4.65 -15.01 11.99
C SER A 184 5.76 -14.03 12.33
N LEU A 185 5.69 -13.45 13.53
CA LEU A 185 6.76 -12.62 14.08
C LEU A 185 8.03 -13.43 14.42
N ASP A 186 7.98 -14.76 14.35
CA ASP A 186 9.10 -15.65 14.69
C ASP A 186 9.82 -16.19 13.45
N ASN A 187 9.27 -16.00 12.24
CA ASN A 187 9.77 -16.61 11.01
C ASN A 187 11.06 -15.97 10.44
N GLY A 188 11.67 -15.01 11.15
CA GLY A 188 12.95 -14.39 10.77
C GLY A 188 12.91 -13.35 9.63
N TYR A 189 11.79 -13.21 8.92
CA TYR A 189 11.60 -12.24 7.83
C TYR A 189 11.17 -10.83 8.32
N LEU A 190 11.76 -10.34 9.41
CA LEU A 190 11.36 -9.07 10.00
C LEU A 190 12.20 -7.89 9.49
N PHE A 191 11.53 -6.84 9.05
CA PHE A 191 12.15 -5.54 8.80
C PHE A 191 12.30 -4.75 10.11
N SER A 192 13.41 -4.02 10.21
CA SER A 192 13.68 -3.04 11.27
C SER A 192 13.66 -1.62 10.70
N ASP A 193 13.45 -0.63 11.56
CA ASP A 193 13.49 0.80 11.22
C ASP A 193 12.58 1.20 10.03
N VAL A 194 11.44 0.52 9.89
CA VAL A 194 10.49 0.79 8.81
C VAL A 194 9.91 2.19 8.97
N LYS A 195 10.17 3.03 7.97
CA LYS A 195 9.55 4.34 7.81
C LYS A 195 8.73 4.34 6.54
N THR A 196 7.45 4.68 6.67
CA THR A 196 6.54 4.85 5.54
C THR A 196 6.05 6.28 5.55
N TYR A 197 6.01 6.91 4.38
CA TYR A 197 5.58 8.28 4.22
C TYR A 197 4.46 8.30 3.17
N PRO A 198 3.28 8.86 3.49
CA PRO A 198 2.31 9.16 2.44
C PRO A 198 2.92 10.16 1.47
N GLY A 199 2.80 9.88 0.18
CA GLY A 199 3.19 10.83 -0.86
C GLY A 199 2.18 11.98 -0.87
N ILE A 200 2.56 13.14 -0.35
CA ILE A 200 1.75 14.35 -0.43
C ILE A 200 2.22 15.11 -1.66
N TRP A 201 1.52 14.92 -2.78
CA TRP A 201 1.45 15.79 -3.97
C TRP A 201 2.75 16.18 -4.73
N GLU A 202 3.94 16.00 -4.17
CA GLU A 202 5.22 16.04 -4.87
C GLU A 202 6.07 14.83 -4.49
N GLY A 203 6.38 14.00 -5.49
CA GLY A 203 7.27 12.86 -5.36
C GLY A 203 6.57 11.50 -5.31
N ASN A 204 7.34 10.46 -5.63
CA ASN A 204 6.89 9.08 -5.53
C ASN A 204 6.86 8.66 -4.06
N GLY A 205 5.81 7.95 -3.62
CA GLY A 205 5.79 7.30 -2.32
C GLY A 205 7.08 6.49 -2.13
N ARG A 206 7.80 6.75 -1.03
CA ARG A 206 9.15 6.23 -0.78
C ARG A 206 9.14 5.24 0.37
N LEU A 207 9.62 4.03 0.09
CA LEU A 207 9.95 3.02 1.08
C LEU A 207 11.47 2.94 1.21
N ILE A 208 11.99 3.05 2.43
CA ILE A 208 13.41 2.83 2.73
C ILE A 208 13.51 1.53 3.52
N ILE A 209 14.19 0.54 2.95
CA ILE A 209 14.48 -0.72 3.62
C ILE A 209 15.96 -0.71 3.98
N THR A 210 16.28 -0.83 5.27
CA THR A 210 17.65 -1.09 5.71
C THR A 210 17.73 -2.56 6.09
N ILE A 211 18.46 -3.34 5.29
CA ILE A 211 18.79 -4.71 5.66
C ILE A 211 20.05 -4.61 6.51
N LEU A 212 19.90 -4.84 7.81
CA LEU A 212 21.05 -5.07 8.68
C LEU A 212 21.46 -6.52 8.43
N ASP A 213 22.40 -6.74 7.51
CA ASP A 213 23.12 -8.01 7.46
C ASP A 213 23.55 -8.32 8.88
N SER A 214 23.42 -9.59 9.29
CA SER A 214 23.90 -10.02 10.59
C SER A 214 25.30 -9.44 10.72
N ILE A 215 25.49 -8.51 11.66
CA ILE A 215 26.83 -8.17 12.10
C ILE A 215 27.28 -9.52 12.64
N ILE A 216 28.05 -10.25 11.84
CA ILE A 216 28.88 -11.32 12.33
C ILE A 216 29.75 -10.56 13.31
N TYR A 217 29.35 -10.52 14.58
CA TYR A 217 30.24 -10.13 15.65
C TYR A 217 31.34 -11.17 15.51
N PRO A 218 32.53 -10.80 14.98
CA PRO A 218 33.60 -11.76 14.98
C PRO A 218 33.81 -12.00 16.46
N SER A 219 33.43 -13.20 16.93
CA SER A 219 33.65 -13.60 18.31
C SER A 219 35.08 -13.22 18.66
N CYS A 220 35.38 -12.82 19.88
CA CYS A 220 36.74 -12.39 20.26
C CYS A 220 37.81 -13.46 19.90
N VAL A 221 37.39 -14.71 19.69
CA VAL A 221 38.18 -15.84 19.18
C VAL A 221 38.60 -15.67 17.70
N SER A 222 37.73 -15.11 16.85
CA SER A 222 37.99 -14.82 15.43
C SER A 222 39.00 -13.69 15.25
N ILE A 223 38.90 -12.63 16.06
CA ILE A 223 39.85 -11.51 16.07
C ILE A 223 41.24 -12.01 16.50
N ASN A 224 41.31 -12.82 17.56
CA ASN A 224 42.59 -13.39 18.02
C ASN A 224 43.26 -14.32 16.99
N ARG A 225 42.49 -15.11 16.22
CA ARG A 225 43.07 -15.97 15.17
C ARG A 225 43.67 -15.18 14.01
N SER A 226 43.04 -14.07 13.62
CA SER A 226 43.57 -13.20 12.56
C SER A 226 44.84 -12.47 13.00
N HIS A 227 44.93 -12.01 14.25
CA HIS A 227 46.16 -11.41 14.78
C HIS A 227 47.31 -12.43 14.88
N PHE A 228 47.02 -13.68 15.23
CA PHE A 228 48.05 -14.72 15.31
C PHE A 228 48.62 -15.10 13.93
N SER A 229 47.80 -15.10 12.87
CA SER A 229 48.28 -15.37 11.51
C SER A 229 49.18 -14.26 10.95
N TYR A 230 48.92 -13.00 11.28
CA TYR A 230 49.80 -11.90 10.88
C TYR A 230 51.14 -11.92 11.62
N PHE A 231 51.16 -12.30 12.90
CA PHE A 231 52.39 -12.40 13.67
C PHE A 231 53.31 -13.54 13.17
N LEU A 232 52.74 -14.69 12.80
CA LEU A 232 53.47 -15.81 12.20
C LEU A 232 54.03 -15.47 10.82
N LEU A 233 53.27 -14.77 9.98
CA LEU A 233 53.76 -14.26 8.69
C LEU A 233 54.90 -13.26 8.87
N PHE A 234 54.86 -12.42 9.91
CA PHE A 234 55.93 -11.47 10.20
C PHE A 234 57.23 -12.19 10.62
N ILE A 235 57.16 -13.23 11.47
CA ILE A 235 58.34 -14.00 11.89
C ILE A 235 58.98 -14.74 10.69
N LEU A 236 58.17 -15.34 9.81
CA LEU A 236 58.65 -16.02 8.60
C LEU A 236 59.38 -15.07 7.62
N PHE A 237 59.03 -13.79 7.59
CA PHE A 237 59.73 -12.79 6.77
C PHE A 237 61.06 -12.31 7.38
N PHE A 238 61.28 -12.45 8.69
CA PHE A 238 62.54 -12.07 9.34
C PHE A 238 63.53 -13.23 9.51
N GLU A 239 63.06 -14.48 9.60
CA GLU A 239 63.97 -15.65 9.62
C GLU A 239 64.56 -16.00 8.24
N THR A 240 63.98 -15.50 7.15
CA THR A 240 64.48 -15.74 5.78
C THR A 240 65.52 -14.70 5.31
N GLN A 241 65.92 -13.75 6.17
CA GLN A 241 66.99 -12.78 5.90
C GLN A 241 68.14 -12.78 6.94
N SER A 242 68.34 -13.89 7.66
CA SER A 242 69.49 -14.10 8.56
C SER A 242 70.49 -15.09 7.98
#